data_AF-A0A815VC68-F1
#
_entry.id   AF-A0A815VC68-F1
#
_cell.length_a   1.000
_cell.length_b   1.000
_cell.length_c   1.000
_cell.angle_alpha   90.00
_cell.angle_beta   90.00
_cell.angle_gamma   90.00
#
_symmetry.space_group_name_H-M   'P 1'
#
loop_
_entity.id
_entity.type
_entity.pdbx_description
1 polymer ?
#
loop_
_entity_poly.entity_id
_entity_poly.type
_entity_poly.pdbx_seq_one_letter_code
_entity_poly.pdbx_strand_id
1 'polypeptide(L)'
;VNQDLFVEQLLLCSMTGYEELLSYDWFNIILTWQHPEYGCISNASETNRFYRHTKRHSLSEQIMSNGCLSHKSGLAAGLSATYSRIFYNKKLADTRVSRLRNTMRSSESQFSRNRKFVKIK
;
A
#
# COMPACT_ATOMS: atom_id res chain seq x y z
N VAL A 1 -5.51 18.52 6.08
CA VAL A 1 -6.08 17.15 6.04
C VAL A 1 -6.10 16.61 7.45
N ASN A 2 -7.20 16.02 7.90
CA ASN A 2 -7.17 15.23 9.14
C ASN A 2 -6.42 13.93 8.82
N GLN A 3 -5.15 13.85 9.23
CA GLN A 3 -4.27 12.72 8.93
C GLN A 3 -4.85 11.40 9.41
N ASP A 4 -5.51 11.41 10.57
CA ASP A 4 -6.04 10.21 11.21
C ASP A 4 -7.13 9.56 10.35
N LEU A 5 -8.24 10.28 10.14
CA LEU A 5 -9.35 9.85 9.29
C LEU A 5 -8.91 9.48 7.87
N PHE A 6 -7.89 10.16 7.35
CA PHE A 6 -7.37 9.88 6.02
C PHE A 6 -6.70 8.51 5.93
N VAL A 7 -5.79 8.17 6.87
CA VAL A 7 -5.14 6.86 6.88
C VAL A 7 -6.13 5.75 7.26
N GLU A 8 -7.06 6.01 8.19
CA GLU A 8 -8.14 5.07 8.53
C GLU A 8 -8.96 4.67 7.30
N GLN A 9 -9.43 5.67 6.55
CA GLN A 9 -10.25 5.42 5.36
C GLN A 9 -9.46 4.65 4.30
N LEU A 10 -8.21 5.03 4.04
CA LEU A 10 -7.35 4.33 3.08
C LEU A 10 -7.09 2.89 3.49
N LEU A 11 -6.80 2.64 4.77
CA LEU A 11 -6.55 1.29 5.28
C LEU A 11 -7.80 0.42 5.20
N LEU A 12 -8.93 0.90 5.74
CA LEU A 12 -10.18 0.13 5.77
C LEU A 12 -10.69 -0.20 4.36
N CYS A 13 -10.70 0.79 3.46
CA CYS A 13 -11.18 0.56 2.10
C CYS A 13 -10.23 -0.35 1.30
N SER A 14 -8.92 -0.17 1.42
CA SER A 14 -7.97 -1.04 0.70
C SER A 14 -8.02 -2.49 1.18
N MET A 15 -8.22 -2.71 2.49
CA MET A 15 -8.38 -4.06 3.05
C MET A 15 -9.68 -4.75 2.59
N THR A 16 -10.72 -3.98 2.27
CA THR A 16 -12.01 -4.49 1.79
C THR A 16 -12.09 -4.64 0.26
N GLY A 17 -11.00 -4.31 -0.46
CA GLY A 17 -10.87 -4.56 -1.90
C GLY A 17 -10.91 -3.32 -2.79
N TYR A 18 -11.06 -2.12 -2.22
CA TYR A 18 -10.97 -0.85 -2.96
C TYR A 18 -9.50 -0.44 -3.14
N GLU A 19 -8.74 -1.25 -3.88
CA GLU A 19 -7.30 -1.05 -4.07
C GLU A 19 -6.95 0.23 -4.83
N GLU A 20 -7.90 0.81 -5.58
CA GLU A 20 -7.72 2.06 -6.35
C GLU A 20 -7.45 3.27 -5.45
N LEU A 21 -7.97 3.23 -4.23
CA LEU A 21 -7.72 4.27 -3.22
C LEU A 21 -6.28 4.24 -2.73
N LEU A 22 -5.60 3.12 -2.91
CA LEU A 22 -4.24 2.89 -2.46
C LEU A 22 -3.21 3.33 -3.52
N SER A 23 -3.26 4.60 -3.90
CA SER A 23 -2.32 5.21 -4.84
C SER A 23 -0.94 5.42 -4.21
N TYR A 24 0.09 5.31 -5.05
CA TYR A 24 1.47 5.67 -4.69
C TYR A 24 1.59 7.13 -4.22
N ASP A 25 0.81 8.06 -4.80
CA ASP A 25 0.84 9.47 -4.43
C ASP A 25 0.36 9.69 -3.00
N TRP A 26 -0.76 9.04 -2.63
CA TRP A 26 -1.29 9.08 -1.26
C TRP A 26 -0.32 8.44 -0.27
N PHE A 27 0.30 7.32 -0.67
CA PHE A 27 1.29 6.65 0.16
C PHE A 27 2.51 7.53 0.42
N ASN A 28 3.05 8.19 -0.61
CA ASN A 28 4.17 9.12 -0.47
C ASN A 28 3.85 10.30 0.44
N ILE A 29 2.64 10.86 0.35
CA ILE A 29 2.20 11.94 1.26
C ILE A 29 2.22 11.46 2.70
N ILE A 30 1.76 10.24 2.99
CA ILE A 30 1.77 9.67 4.34
C ILE A 30 3.20 9.48 4.87
N LEU A 31 4.13 9.06 4.00
CA LEU A 31 5.55 8.94 4.38
C LEU A 31 6.17 10.28 4.78
N THR A 32 5.71 11.41 4.25
CA THR A 32 6.18 12.74 4.69
C THR A 32 5.78 13.10 6.12
N TRP A 33 4.86 12.36 6.74
CA TRP A 33 4.42 12.56 8.12
C TRP A 33 5.28 11.77 9.13
N GLN A 34 6.28 11.04 8.65
CA GLN A 34 7.18 10.28 9.51
C GLN A 34 8.11 11.20 10.29
N HIS A 35 8.32 10.86 11.56
CA HIS A 35 9.35 11.45 12.39
C HIS A 35 10.72 11.14 11.77
N PRO A 36 11.56 12.15 11.49
CA PRO A 36 12.81 11.96 10.76
C PRO A 36 13.78 10.99 11.46
N GLU A 37 13.79 11.00 12.80
CA GLU A 37 14.70 10.15 13.59
C GLU A 37 14.15 8.76 13.90
N TYR A 38 12.83 8.59 14.02
CA TYR A 38 12.21 7.36 14.57
C TYR A 38 11.32 6.63 13.56
N GLY A 39 10.99 7.23 12.41
CA GLY A 39 10.18 6.62 11.35
C GLY A 39 8.69 6.41 11.68
N CYS A 40 8.27 6.62 12.93
CA CYS A 40 6.88 6.62 13.35
C CYS A 40 6.12 7.84 12.80
N ILE A 41 4.79 7.88 12.90
CA ILE A 41 4.04 9.10 12.58
C ILE A 41 4.06 10.03 13.79
N SER A 42 4.41 11.31 13.56
CA SER A 42 4.40 12.35 14.58
C SER A 42 3.73 13.62 14.06
N ASN A 43 3.19 14.43 14.97
CA ASN A 43 2.64 15.74 14.64
C ASN A 43 2.86 16.70 15.80
N ALA A 44 3.72 17.71 15.60
CA ALA A 44 4.10 18.68 16.62
C ALA A 44 2.91 19.47 17.19
N SER A 45 1.85 19.70 16.41
CA SER A 45 0.66 20.42 16.90
C SER A 45 -0.21 19.55 17.81
N GLU A 46 -0.28 18.24 17.54
CA GLU A 46 -1.06 17.29 18.33
C GLU A 46 -0.32 16.88 19.60
N THR A 47 1.00 16.70 19.53
CA THR A 47 1.82 16.47 20.72
C THR A 47 1.72 17.66 21.68
N ASN A 48 1.84 18.89 21.18
CA ASN A 48 1.65 20.11 21.98
C ASN A 48 0.24 20.26 22.57
N ARG A 49 -0.81 19.84 21.86
CA ARG A 49 -2.19 19.85 22.38
C ARG A 49 -2.37 18.85 23.52
N PHE A 50 -1.67 17.71 23.50
CA PHE A 50 -1.72 16.71 24.56
C PHE A 50 -1.04 17.20 25.86
N TYR A 51 0.07 17.92 25.74
CA TYR A 51 0.73 18.58 26.87
C TYR A 51 -0.09 19.76 27.44
N ARG A 52 -0.99 20.35 26.64
CA ARG A 52 -1.96 21.37 27.06
C ARG A 52 -3.30 20.74 27.43
N HIS A 53 -3.37 20.12 28.60
CA HIS A 53 -4.57 19.55 29.23
C HIS A 53 -5.93 19.98 28.63
N THR A 54 -6.52 19.14 27.77
CA THR A 54 -7.96 19.23 27.44
C THR A 54 -8.66 17.94 27.84
N LYS A 55 -9.57 18.04 28.83
CA LYS A 55 -10.34 16.94 29.44
C LYS A 55 -11.32 16.20 28.51
N ARG A 56 -11.27 16.42 27.20
CA ARG A 56 -11.96 15.55 26.22
C ARG A 56 -10.93 14.59 25.67
N HIS A 57 -10.85 13.43 26.30
CA HIS A 57 -10.24 12.27 25.67
C HIS A 57 -11.11 11.95 24.45
N SER A 58 -10.59 12.17 23.23
CA SER A 58 -10.84 11.19 22.16
C SER A 58 -10.53 9.81 22.74
N LEU A 59 -11.01 8.69 22.23
CA LEU A 59 -10.52 7.37 22.69
C LEU A 59 -9.01 7.28 22.33
N SER A 60 -8.15 7.80 23.22
CA SER A 60 -7.21 8.84 22.77
C SER A 60 -5.99 8.26 22.11
N GLU A 61 -5.63 8.87 20.98
CA GLU A 61 -4.27 8.82 20.44
C GLU A 61 -3.25 8.84 21.59
N GLN A 62 -2.33 7.87 21.59
CA GLN A 62 -1.37 7.70 22.66
C GLN A 62 -0.02 8.22 22.20
N ILE A 63 0.56 9.14 22.98
CA ILE A 63 1.91 9.63 22.73
C ILE A 63 2.92 8.65 23.32
N MET A 64 3.83 8.19 22.48
CA MET A 64 4.97 7.36 22.87
C MET A 64 6.11 8.24 23.41
N SER A 65 7.07 7.65 24.12
CA SER A 65 8.18 8.36 24.77
C SER A 65 9.03 9.25 23.83
N ASN A 66 8.99 8.99 22.53
CA ASN A 66 9.71 9.69 21.48
C ASN A 66 8.84 10.68 20.68
N GLY A 67 7.65 11.05 21.19
CA GLY A 67 6.75 12.00 20.53
C GLY A 67 5.97 11.41 19.35
N CYS A 68 6.01 10.09 19.17
CA CYS A 68 5.22 9.38 18.18
C CYS A 68 3.77 9.23 18.62
N LEU A 69 2.88 9.15 17.63
CA LEU A 69 1.46 8.92 17.80
C LEU A 69 1.17 7.44 17.52
N SER A 70 0.79 6.69 18.55
CA SER A 70 0.64 5.23 18.51
C SER A 70 -0.40 4.76 17.49
N HIS A 71 -1.60 5.36 17.52
CA HIS A 71 -2.71 4.98 16.64
C HIS A 71 -2.39 5.31 15.19
N LYS A 72 -1.99 6.56 14.90
CA LYS A 72 -1.55 6.92 13.54
C LYS A 72 -0.38 6.08 13.03
N SER A 73 0.60 5.76 13.89
CA SER A 73 1.71 4.89 13.50
C SER A 73 1.23 3.47 13.20
N GLY A 74 0.30 2.94 13.98
CA GLY A 74 -0.34 1.65 13.73
C GLY A 74 -1.12 1.62 12.42
N LEU A 75 -1.90 2.66 12.15
CA LEU A 75 -2.63 2.81 10.89
C LEU A 75 -1.68 2.88 9.69
N ALA A 76 -0.62 3.70 9.77
CA ALA A 76 0.36 3.83 8.69
C ALA A 76 1.13 2.52 8.45
N ALA A 77 1.45 1.78 9.51
CA ALA A 77 2.07 0.46 9.41
C ALA A 77 1.12 -0.56 8.75
N GLY A 78 -0.15 -0.58 9.16
CA GLY A 78 -1.19 -1.42 8.54
C GLY A 78 -1.37 -1.10 7.05
N LEU A 79 -1.42 0.19 6.71
CA LEU A 79 -1.53 0.63 5.33
C LEU A 79 -0.32 0.19 4.50
N SER A 80 0.89 0.31 5.05
CA SER A 80 2.14 -0.13 4.40
C SER A 80 2.15 -1.63 4.12
N ALA A 81 1.64 -2.44 5.06
CA ALA A 81 1.50 -3.88 4.87
C ALA A 81 0.48 -4.22 3.78
N THR A 82 -0.69 -3.58 3.79
CA THR A 82 -1.72 -3.75 2.75
C THR A 82 -1.19 -3.31 1.38
N TYR A 83 -0.45 -2.20 1.31
CA TYR A 83 0.21 -1.75 0.08
C TYR A 83 1.18 -2.77 -0.47
N SER A 84 2.07 -3.27 0.38
CA SER A 84 3.03 -4.29 -0.01
C SER A 84 2.32 -5.53 -0.55
N ARG A 85 1.30 -6.03 0.15
CA ARG A 85 0.51 -7.20 -0.28
C ARG A 85 -0.10 -6.99 -1.67
N ILE A 86 -0.78 -5.87 -1.89
CA ILE A 86 -1.44 -5.55 -3.16
C ILE A 86 -0.40 -5.43 -4.28
N PHE A 87 0.69 -4.70 -4.03
CA PHE A 87 1.77 -4.50 -4.99
C PHE A 87 2.40 -5.84 -5.44
N TYR A 88 2.76 -6.70 -4.49
CA TYR A 88 3.32 -8.01 -4.81
C TYR A 88 2.33 -8.91 -5.56
N ASN A 89 1.06 -8.90 -5.17
CA ASN A 89 0.02 -9.67 -5.85
C ASN A 89 -0.16 -9.22 -7.32
N LYS A 90 -0.20 -7.91 -7.58
CA LYS A 90 -0.26 -7.36 -8.95
C LYS A 90 0.95 -7.79 -9.76
N LYS A 91 2.15 -7.64 -9.20
CA LYS A 91 3.41 -8.04 -9.87
C LYS A 91 3.46 -9.54 -10.18
N LEU A 92 2.98 -10.38 -9.27
CA LEU A 92 2.87 -11.83 -9.47
C LEU A 92 1.84 -12.16 -10.56
N ALA A 93 0.69 -11.48 -10.59
CA ALA A 93 -0.32 -11.65 -11.63
C ALA A 93 0.23 -11.29 -13.02
N ASP A 94 0.91 -10.15 -13.15
CA ASP A 94 1.54 -9.71 -14.40
C ASP A 94 2.58 -10.71 -14.90
N THR A 95 3.37 -11.28 -13.98
CA THR A 95 4.37 -12.31 -14.30
C THR A 95 3.71 -13.58 -14.83
N ARG A 96 2.60 -14.04 -14.22
CA ARG A 96 1.84 -15.21 -14.69
C ARG A 96 1.23 -14.96 -16.07
N VAL A 97 0.60 -13.80 -16.27
CA VAL A 97 -0.01 -13.42 -17.56
C VAL A 97 1.06 -13.38 -18.65
N SER A 98 2.21 -12.78 -18.37
CA SER A 98 3.34 -12.73 -19.32
C SER A 98 3.84 -14.12 -19.69
N ARG A 99 3.93 -15.03 -18.70
CA ARG A 99 4.31 -16.43 -18.94
C ARG A 99 3.30 -17.16 -19.82
N LEU A 100 2.00 -17.04 -19.54
CA LEU A 100 0.93 -17.63 -20.35
C LEU A 100 0.97 -17.14 -21.80
N ARG A 101 1.16 -15.82 -21.98
CA ARG A 101 1.28 -15.21 -23.31
C ARG A 101 2.48 -15.77 -24.08
N ASN A 102 3.63 -15.96 -23.42
CA ASN A 102 4.81 -16.55 -24.03
C ASN A 102 4.61 -18.03 -24.41
N THR A 103 3.91 -18.81 -23.58
CA THR A 103 3.55 -20.21 -23.89
C THR A 103 2.60 -20.30 -25.07
N MET A 104 1.61 -19.40 -25.18
CA MET A 104 0.72 -19.35 -26.35
C MET A 104 1.47 -18.94 -27.62
N ARG A 105 2.39 -17.97 -27.52
CA ARG A 105 3.20 -17.54 -28.67
C ARG A 105 4.15 -18.63 -29.18
N SER A 106 4.72 -19.43 -28.26
CA SER A 106 5.59 -20.55 -28.64
C SER A 106 4.81 -21.68 -29.31
N SER A 107 3.60 -22.01 -28.81
CA SER A 107 2.74 -23.04 -29.43
C SER A 107 2.23 -22.63 -30.81
N GLU A 108 1.85 -21.36 -31.01
CA GLU A 108 1.51 -20.82 -32.34
C GLU A 108 2.69 -20.91 -33.32
N SER A 109 3.90 -20.61 -32.86
CA SER A 109 5.10 -20.67 -33.70
C SER A 109 5.45 -22.10 -34.11
N GLN A 110 5.30 -23.09 -33.22
CA GLN A 110 5.47 -24.51 -33.53
C GLN A 110 4.38 -25.01 -34.49
N PHE A 111 3.12 -24.65 -34.26
CA PHE A 111 2.01 -25.04 -35.13
C PHE A 111 2.16 -24.47 -36.55
N SER A 112 2.62 -23.22 -36.68
CA SER A 112 2.93 -22.60 -37.97
C SER A 112 4.08 -23.28 -38.70
N ARG A 113 5.17 -23.66 -37.99
CA ARG A 113 6.27 -24.46 -38.56
C ARG A 113 5.80 -25.84 -39.03
N ASN A 114 5.02 -26.55 -38.22
CA ASN A 114 4.52 -27.88 -38.57
C ASN A 114 3.59 -27.83 -39.80
N ARG A 115 2.75 -26.80 -39.94
CA ARG A 115 1.94 -26.61 -41.16
C ARG A 115 2.77 -26.31 -42.42
N LYS A 116 3.90 -25.62 -42.30
CA LYS A 116 4.83 -25.43 -43.43
C LYS A 116 5.49 -26.74 -43.85
N PHE A 117 5.86 -27.60 -42.90
CA PHE A 117 6.44 -28.92 -43.20
C PHE A 117 5.48 -29.90 -43.87
N VAL A 118 4.19 -29.88 -43.50
CA VAL A 118 3.17 -30.75 -44.12
C VAL A 118 2.84 -30.35 -45.56
N LYS A 119 3.04 -29.07 -45.94
CA LYS A 119 2.81 -28.58 -47.31
C LYS A 119 3.96 -28.84 -48.29
N ILE A 120 5.08 -29.43 -47.86
CA ILE A 120 6.29 -29.69 -48.69
C ILE A 120 6.41 -31.19 -49.07
N LYS A 121 5.33 -31.97 -48.93
CA LYS A 121 5.21 -33.32 -49.50
C LYS A 121 4.06 -33.35 -50.48
#